data_AF-A0A226DZM0-F1
#
_entry.id   AF-A0A226DZM0-F1
#
_cell.length_a   1.000
_cell.length_b   1.000
_cell.length_c   1.000
_cell.angle_alpha   90.00
_cell.angle_beta   90.00
_cell.angle_gamma   90.00
#
_symmetry.space_group_name_H-M   'P 1'
#
loop_
_entity.id
_entity.type
_entity.pdbx_description
1 polymer ?
#
loop_
_entity_poly.entity_id
_entity_poly.type
_entity_poly.pdbx_seq_one_letter_code
_entity_poly.pdbx_strand_id
1 'polypeptide(L)'
;MDVNLNVIIDIPRHRQEIVVRDQVPAFCQVFKMIKRDTEGNRFSNDNVHDSEVVATFYKIARPEIPSDEDEPFIYDLGRVSPEPLATAADSTLSPAEEEIVVDMVRRAGDDGIEIGDSGRFLVWKDAAPRGFGQPVARVSGQLSLKTPKTGQGSLWNYPPVCTQLGCRAFNGTRVSEQNPTCLNHKGPNTGFAVIEFGTFDRNGQRTGMDHRILSFTYANGQMEEHLTLAIQYIRRPVGQETRRIIFSNREDAEKTLAVWQTAVLFQILRDPTLEYNSTSISLAIGLEREVKEELRRVGLELRLIMMLANRGEGEKIEFPFGRRAEPAEKLSDLITATDGALYVATDPKIIYGGQTINAQTTKLHSETQGDDTIAKYRAEFNPNVKIIPLASVPKGVRSTNLKRMESHLHVGLYVAYLFRLRNHLDKEFNLTHPHSLNKETTASHFDANSRELIQRFVLKEFGALIEIFPCPHFQFII
;
A
#
# COMPACT_ATOMS: atom_id res chain seq x y z
N MET A 1 18.75 -30.40 12.15
CA MET A 1 19.04 -30.86 10.78
C MET A 1 20.13 -31.91 10.91
N ASP A 2 19.74 -33.17 11.13
CA ASP A 2 20.69 -34.26 11.46
C ASP A 2 20.95 -35.17 10.24
N VAL A 3 20.89 -34.59 9.04
CA VAL A 3 21.19 -35.27 7.78
C VAL A 3 22.67 -35.04 7.47
N ASN A 4 23.43 -36.11 7.26
CA ASN A 4 24.83 -36.01 6.85
C ASN A 4 24.90 -35.56 5.38
N LEU A 5 25.07 -34.25 5.17
CA LEU A 5 25.10 -33.61 3.85
C LEU A 5 26.55 -33.34 3.43
N ASN A 6 26.84 -33.58 2.15
CA ASN A 6 28.11 -33.14 1.57
C ASN A 6 28.02 -31.65 1.18
N VAL A 7 28.87 -30.82 1.77
CA VAL A 7 28.77 -29.36 1.71
C VAL A 7 30.09 -28.69 1.41
N ILE A 8 30.00 -27.52 0.78
CA ILE A 8 31.08 -26.58 0.53
C ILE A 8 30.88 -25.41 1.49
N ILE A 9 31.82 -25.20 2.40
CA ILE A 9 31.78 -24.11 3.40
C ILE A 9 32.79 -22.99 3.09
N ASP A 10 33.83 -23.27 2.29
CA ASP A 10 34.79 -22.27 1.84
C ASP A 10 34.24 -21.54 0.61
N ILE A 11 33.30 -20.63 0.85
CA ILE A 11 32.66 -19.82 -0.19
C ILE A 11 33.53 -18.57 -0.44
N PRO A 12 33.94 -18.26 -1.69
CA PRO A 12 34.70 -17.05 -1.97
C PRO A 12 33.97 -15.79 -1.48
N ARG A 13 34.69 -14.85 -0.85
CA ARG A 13 34.11 -13.65 -0.22
C ARG A 13 33.17 -12.86 -1.13
N HIS A 14 33.49 -12.72 -2.42
CA HIS A 14 32.65 -12.01 -3.40
C HIS A 14 31.31 -12.70 -3.70
N ARG A 15 31.14 -13.97 -3.31
CA ARG A 15 29.89 -14.75 -3.42
C ARG A 15 29.16 -14.89 -2.08
N GLN A 16 29.78 -14.45 -0.99
CA GLN A 16 29.18 -14.52 0.35
C GLN A 16 28.15 -13.43 0.58
N GLU A 17 28.14 -12.36 -0.20
CA GLU A 17 27.28 -11.18 0.01
C GLU A 17 26.21 -11.05 -1.09
N ILE A 18 25.21 -10.19 -0.86
CA ILE A 18 24.25 -9.75 -1.89
C ILE A 18 25.01 -9.24 -3.12
N VAL A 19 24.62 -9.73 -4.30
CA VAL A 19 25.27 -9.41 -5.57
C VAL A 19 24.49 -8.32 -6.29
N VAL A 20 25.10 -7.14 -6.42
CA VAL A 20 24.53 -6.00 -7.14
C VAL A 20 24.59 -6.24 -8.64
N ARG A 21 23.48 -5.97 -9.35
CA ARG A 21 23.39 -6.05 -10.81
C ARG A 21 23.51 -4.65 -11.41
N ASP A 22 24.29 -4.50 -12.47
CA ASP A 22 24.55 -3.18 -13.07
C ASP A 22 23.35 -2.62 -13.85
N GLN A 23 22.45 -3.49 -14.33
CA GLN A 23 21.25 -3.10 -15.07
C GLN A 23 20.02 -3.73 -14.45
N VAL A 24 19.04 -2.88 -14.15
CA VAL A 24 17.71 -3.29 -13.68
C VAL A 24 16.78 -3.35 -14.89
N PRO A 25 16.26 -4.53 -15.27
CA PRO A 25 15.31 -4.62 -16.37
C PRO A 25 14.03 -3.83 -16.10
N ALA A 26 13.39 -3.30 -17.14
CA ALA A 26 12.16 -2.50 -17.00
C ALA A 26 11.05 -3.23 -16.23
N PHE A 27 10.90 -4.54 -16.41
CA PHE A 27 9.90 -5.34 -15.68
C PHE A 27 10.13 -5.43 -14.17
N CYS A 28 11.35 -5.13 -13.69
CA CYS A 28 11.69 -5.12 -12.27
C CYS A 28 11.30 -3.82 -11.57
N GLN A 29 10.81 -2.80 -12.30
CA GLN A 29 10.40 -1.54 -11.70
C GLN A 29 9.40 -1.79 -10.56
N VAL A 30 9.79 -1.31 -9.38
CA VAL A 30 9.01 -1.35 -8.14
C VAL A 30 7.87 -0.36 -8.29
N PHE A 31 6.79 -0.80 -8.91
CA PHE A 31 5.53 -0.07 -8.87
C PHE A 31 4.77 -0.64 -7.69
N LYS A 32 4.87 0.01 -6.53
CA LYS A 32 3.81 -0.20 -5.55
C LYS A 32 2.61 0.50 -6.15
N MET A 33 1.68 -0.28 -6.71
CA MET A 33 0.38 0.27 -7.01
C MET A 33 -0.23 0.58 -5.64
N ILE A 34 -0.05 1.81 -5.16
CA ILE A 34 -0.69 2.30 -3.94
C ILE A 34 -2.17 2.10 -4.18
N LYS A 35 -2.72 1.00 -3.67
CA LYS A 35 -4.16 0.78 -3.63
C LYS A 35 -4.72 1.94 -2.82
N ARG A 36 -5.67 2.63 -3.44
CA ARG A 36 -6.28 3.87 -2.97
C ARG A 36 -7.26 3.59 -1.85
N ASP A 37 -6.84 2.88 -0.82
CA ASP A 37 -7.58 2.66 0.43
C ASP A 37 -6.81 1.76 1.41
N THR A 38 -7.02 2.03 2.70
CA THR A 38 -6.54 1.35 3.91
C THR A 38 -5.10 1.53 4.40
N GLU A 39 -4.12 1.87 3.54
CA GLU A 39 -2.71 2.05 3.97
C GLU A 39 -2.23 3.50 4.17
N GLY A 40 -3.08 4.50 3.96
CA GLY A 40 -2.77 5.91 4.26
C GLY A 40 -2.92 6.89 3.10
N ASN A 41 -3.34 6.44 1.92
CA ASN A 41 -3.72 7.31 0.81
C ASN A 41 -5.24 7.22 0.57
N ARG A 42 -5.98 8.27 0.92
CA ARG A 42 -7.27 8.57 0.27
C ARG A 42 -6.98 9.45 -0.93
N PHE A 43 -7.05 8.88 -2.12
CA PHE A 43 -7.44 9.62 -3.31
C PHE A 43 -8.26 8.65 -4.17
N SER A 44 -9.58 8.74 -4.17
CA SER A 44 -10.26 8.50 -5.44
C SER A 44 -10.07 9.77 -6.26
N ASN A 45 -9.69 9.59 -7.52
CA ASN A 45 -9.94 10.60 -8.54
C ASN A 45 -11.44 10.96 -8.50
N ASP A 46 -11.69 12.22 -8.82
CA ASP A 46 -13.01 12.82 -8.99
C ASP A 46 -13.83 12.89 -7.69
N ASN A 47 -14.01 14.12 -7.21
CA ASN A 47 -14.97 14.49 -6.18
C ASN A 47 -14.70 13.92 -4.78
N VAL A 48 -13.70 14.48 -4.07
CA VAL A 48 -13.59 14.39 -2.60
C VAL A 48 -14.66 15.30 -1.98
N HIS A 49 -15.89 14.86 -2.17
CA HIS A 49 -17.09 15.51 -1.71
C HIS A 49 -17.53 14.80 -0.44
N ASP A 50 -17.75 15.55 0.62
CA ASP A 50 -18.68 15.08 1.64
C ASP A 50 -20.06 15.07 0.96
N SER A 51 -20.51 13.89 0.54
CA SER A 51 -21.65 13.73 -0.37
C SER A 51 -22.92 14.39 0.16
N GLU A 52 -23.09 14.40 1.49
CA GLU A 52 -24.22 15.07 2.14
C GLU A 52 -24.07 16.59 2.11
N VAL A 53 -22.86 17.12 2.32
CA VAL A 53 -22.57 18.56 2.18
C VAL A 53 -22.83 18.99 0.74
N VAL A 54 -22.40 18.21 -0.24
CA VAL A 54 -22.66 18.49 -1.66
C VAL A 54 -24.16 18.46 -1.95
N ALA A 55 -24.88 17.41 -1.56
CA ALA A 55 -26.32 17.34 -1.76
C ALA A 55 -27.04 18.57 -1.15
N THR A 56 -26.62 19.00 0.03
CA THR A 56 -27.16 20.19 0.70
C THR A 56 -26.87 21.47 -0.08
N PHE A 57 -25.64 21.65 -0.59
CA PHE A 57 -25.30 22.78 -1.46
C PHE A 57 -26.16 22.83 -2.72
N TYR A 58 -26.34 21.69 -3.39
CA TYR A 58 -27.17 21.60 -4.59
C TYR A 58 -28.63 21.90 -4.29
N LYS A 59 -29.18 21.37 -3.19
CA LYS A 59 -30.55 21.64 -2.75
C LYS A 59 -30.78 23.13 -2.44
N ILE A 60 -29.79 23.82 -1.88
CA ILE A 60 -29.87 25.25 -1.59
C ILE A 60 -29.77 26.09 -2.87
N ALA A 61 -28.83 25.76 -3.76
CA ALA A 61 -28.60 26.52 -4.99
C ALA A 61 -29.68 26.28 -6.06
N ARG A 62 -30.23 25.06 -6.10
CA ARG A 62 -31.24 24.60 -7.05
C ARG A 62 -32.42 23.98 -6.28
N PRO A 63 -33.21 24.79 -5.57
CA PRO A 63 -34.40 24.28 -4.90
C PRO A 63 -35.33 23.65 -5.93
N GLU A 64 -35.84 22.45 -5.64
CA GLU A 64 -36.83 21.81 -6.50
C GLU A 64 -38.02 22.76 -6.66
N ILE A 65 -38.31 23.14 -7.90
CA ILE A 65 -39.55 23.86 -8.22
C ILE A 65 -40.67 22.89 -7.87
N PRO A 66 -41.63 23.26 -7.00
CA PRO A 66 -42.74 22.37 -6.67
C PRO A 66 -43.42 21.93 -7.98
N SER A 67 -43.63 20.63 -8.15
CA SER A 67 -44.39 20.10 -9.27
C SER A 67 -45.81 20.66 -9.17
N ASP A 68 -46.30 21.30 -10.23
CA ASP A 68 -47.68 21.76 -10.40
C ASP A 68 -48.67 20.57 -10.51
N GLU A 69 -48.68 19.66 -9.53
CA GLU A 69 -49.69 18.57 -9.46
C GLU A 69 -51.02 19.02 -8.84
N ASP A 70 -51.17 20.29 -8.47
CA ASP A 70 -52.40 20.88 -7.94
C ASP A 70 -52.99 22.02 -8.80
N GLU A 71 -52.85 21.98 -10.14
CA GLU A 71 -53.69 22.79 -11.04
C GLU A 71 -54.87 21.97 -11.61
N PRO A 72 -56.14 22.40 -11.41
CA PRO A 72 -57.27 21.71 -12.02
C PRO A 72 -57.25 21.87 -13.54
N PHE A 73 -57.32 20.72 -14.25
CA PHE A 73 -57.40 20.62 -15.69
C PHE A 73 -58.46 21.56 -16.30
N ILE A 74 -58.02 22.61 -17.00
CA ILE A 74 -58.84 23.33 -17.99
C ILE A 74 -58.38 22.86 -19.38
N TYR A 75 -59.31 22.25 -20.11
CA TYR A 75 -59.13 21.87 -21.52
C TYR A 75 -58.89 23.13 -22.38
N ASP A 76 -57.67 23.33 -22.84
CA ASP A 76 -57.39 24.21 -23.99
C ASP A 76 -56.41 23.56 -24.97
N LEU A 77 -56.91 23.24 -26.16
CA LEU A 77 -56.25 22.52 -27.26
C LEU A 77 -55.38 23.46 -28.12
N GLY A 78 -54.55 24.30 -27.50
CA GLY A 78 -53.87 25.39 -28.20
C GLY A 78 -52.35 25.56 -28.01
N ARG A 79 -51.70 24.86 -27.07
CA ARG A 79 -50.26 25.08 -26.79
C ARG A 79 -49.41 23.90 -27.22
N VAL A 80 -48.58 24.14 -28.23
CA VAL A 80 -47.48 23.25 -28.65
C VAL A 80 -46.54 23.06 -27.44
N SER A 81 -46.25 21.81 -27.07
CA SER A 81 -45.29 21.50 -25.99
C SER A 81 -43.94 22.16 -26.28
N PRO A 82 -43.29 22.80 -25.29
CA PRO A 82 -41.88 23.15 -25.46
C PRO A 82 -41.06 21.87 -25.59
N GLU A 83 -40.05 21.89 -26.46
CA GLU A 83 -39.09 20.79 -26.58
C GLU A 83 -38.48 20.49 -25.20
N PRO A 84 -38.26 19.20 -24.86
CA PRO A 84 -37.65 18.87 -23.58
C PRO A 84 -36.25 19.49 -23.52
N LEU A 85 -36.02 20.30 -22.49
CA LEU A 85 -34.67 20.75 -22.14
C LEU A 85 -33.80 19.51 -21.99
N ALA A 86 -32.71 19.48 -22.77
CA ALA A 86 -31.70 18.45 -22.73
C ALA A 86 -31.35 18.15 -21.27
N THR A 87 -31.37 16.86 -20.92
CA THR A 87 -30.92 16.31 -19.64
C THR A 87 -29.56 16.89 -19.28
N ALA A 88 -29.57 17.92 -18.44
CA ALA A 88 -28.36 18.50 -17.87
C ALA A 88 -27.78 17.46 -16.92
N ALA A 89 -26.79 16.71 -17.42
CA ALA A 89 -25.86 15.98 -16.58
C ALA A 89 -25.34 16.93 -15.49
N ASP A 90 -25.25 16.41 -14.25
CA ASP A 90 -24.75 17.07 -13.04
C ASP A 90 -23.49 17.90 -13.29
N SER A 91 -23.67 19.17 -13.64
CA SER A 91 -22.59 20.14 -13.73
C SER A 91 -22.31 20.71 -12.34
N THR A 92 -21.02 20.92 -12.04
CA THR A 92 -20.54 21.62 -10.84
C THR A 92 -21.29 22.94 -10.67
N LEU A 93 -21.68 23.30 -9.44
CA LEU A 93 -22.29 24.61 -9.18
C LEU A 93 -21.40 25.74 -9.72
N SER A 94 -22.02 26.68 -10.42
CA SER A 94 -21.36 27.90 -10.88
C SER A 94 -21.01 28.81 -9.69
N PRO A 95 -20.05 29.76 -9.84
CA PRO A 95 -19.71 30.70 -8.77
C PRO A 95 -20.92 31.49 -8.23
N ALA A 96 -21.87 31.85 -9.10
CA ALA A 96 -23.10 32.55 -8.70
C ALA A 96 -24.02 31.66 -7.85
N GLU A 97 -24.15 30.38 -8.21
CA GLU A 97 -24.90 29.40 -7.42
C GLU A 97 -24.24 29.16 -6.05
N GLU A 98 -22.90 29.13 -5.97
CA GLU A 98 -22.19 29.03 -4.69
C GLU A 98 -22.44 30.26 -3.79
N GLU A 99 -22.52 31.46 -4.36
CA GLU A 99 -22.81 32.68 -3.62
C GLU A 99 -24.22 32.66 -2.99
N ILE A 100 -25.22 32.12 -3.71
CA ILE A 100 -26.57 31.89 -3.16
C ILE A 100 -26.50 31.00 -1.92
N VAL A 101 -25.72 29.91 -1.96
CA VAL A 101 -25.56 29.01 -0.80
C VAL A 101 -24.95 29.75 0.38
N VAL A 102 -23.85 30.48 0.16
CA VAL A 102 -23.17 31.23 1.21
C VAL A 102 -24.10 32.27 1.84
N ASP A 103 -24.88 32.99 1.03
CA ASP A 103 -25.82 33.99 1.52
C ASP A 103 -26.98 33.38 2.31
N MET A 104 -27.50 32.23 1.88
CA MET A 104 -28.52 31.50 2.66
C MET A 104 -27.97 31.01 4.00
N VAL A 105 -26.73 30.48 4.02
CA VAL A 105 -26.09 30.06 5.27
C VAL A 105 -25.82 31.27 6.19
N ARG A 106 -25.44 32.43 5.66
CA ARG A 106 -25.30 33.67 6.46
C ARG A 106 -26.63 34.07 7.10
N ARG A 107 -27.73 34.01 6.35
CA ARG A 107 -29.08 34.33 6.86
C ARG A 107 -29.55 33.36 7.94
N ALA A 108 -29.13 32.09 7.85
CA ALA A 108 -29.44 31.07 8.85
C ALA A 108 -28.71 31.27 10.19
N GLY A 109 -27.69 32.14 10.25
CA GLY A 109 -27.01 32.51 11.49
C GLY A 109 -26.33 31.33 12.22
N ASP A 110 -26.37 31.34 13.56
CA ASP A 110 -25.70 30.34 14.41
C ASP A 110 -26.40 28.97 14.47
N ASP A 111 -27.67 28.92 14.08
CA ASP A 111 -28.44 27.69 13.94
C ASP A 111 -27.94 26.90 12.72
N GLY A 112 -27.67 27.61 11.61
CA GLY A 112 -27.14 27.05 10.38
C GLY A 112 -28.17 26.28 9.56
N ILE A 113 -27.69 25.62 8.51
CA ILE A 113 -28.51 24.75 7.66
C ILE A 113 -28.09 23.30 7.89
N GLU A 114 -29.03 22.45 8.28
CA GLU A 114 -28.79 21.04 8.55
C GLU A 114 -28.35 20.27 7.30
N ILE A 115 -27.43 19.32 7.49
CA ILE A 115 -26.82 18.50 6.44
C ILE A 115 -27.25 17.05 6.62
N GLY A 116 -28.17 16.61 5.77
CA GLY A 116 -28.76 15.27 5.85
C GLY A 116 -29.28 14.96 7.26
N ASP A 117 -29.17 13.71 7.69
CA ASP A 117 -29.58 13.26 9.04
C ASP A 117 -28.38 13.14 10.00
N SER A 118 -27.26 13.78 9.66
CA SER A 118 -25.97 13.58 10.33
C SER A 118 -25.77 14.41 11.61
N GLY A 119 -26.72 15.29 11.95
CA GLY A 119 -26.61 16.26 13.03
C GLY A 119 -25.49 17.29 12.80
N ARG A 120 -25.09 17.50 11.54
CA ARG A 120 -24.09 18.49 11.10
C ARG A 120 -24.81 19.67 10.47
N PHE A 121 -24.23 20.86 10.59
CA PHE A 121 -24.83 22.08 10.04
C PHE A 121 -23.81 22.92 9.27
N LEU A 122 -24.21 23.49 8.13
CA LEU A 122 -23.47 24.57 7.49
C LEU A 122 -23.74 25.87 8.24
N VAL A 123 -22.67 26.54 8.67
CA VAL A 123 -22.74 27.81 9.40
C VAL A 123 -21.74 28.80 8.84
N TRP A 124 -22.11 30.08 8.86
CA TRP A 124 -21.16 31.15 8.61
C TRP A 124 -20.51 31.57 9.92
N LYS A 125 -19.19 31.75 9.92
CA LYS A 125 -18.46 32.24 11.09
C LYS A 125 -17.60 33.43 10.72
N ASP A 126 -17.90 34.57 11.33
CA ASP A 126 -17.19 35.83 11.08
C ASP A 126 -15.75 35.80 11.62
N ALA A 127 -14.91 36.70 11.08
CA ALA A 127 -13.57 36.93 11.59
C ALA A 127 -13.63 37.22 13.09
N ALA A 128 -12.78 36.55 13.86
CA ALA A 128 -12.80 36.65 15.31
C ALA A 128 -11.37 36.52 15.86
N PRO A 129 -10.99 37.36 16.84
CA PRO A 129 -9.69 37.25 17.49
C PRO A 129 -9.59 35.94 18.29
N ARG A 130 -8.38 35.60 18.73
CA ARG A 130 -8.16 34.52 19.69
C ARG A 130 -8.95 34.81 20.98
N GLY A 131 -9.74 33.86 21.46
CA GLY A 131 -10.63 34.06 22.60
C GLY A 131 -11.18 32.76 23.21
N PHE A 132 -12.15 32.87 24.11
CA PHE A 132 -12.78 31.73 24.77
C PHE A 132 -13.47 30.82 23.74
N GLY A 133 -13.08 29.54 23.69
CA GLY A 133 -13.58 28.58 22.69
C GLY A 133 -12.93 28.67 21.30
N GLN A 134 -12.05 29.64 21.05
CA GLN A 134 -11.35 29.83 19.77
C GLN A 134 -9.84 30.06 20.00
N PRO A 135 -9.04 28.97 20.03
CA PRO A 135 -7.63 29.04 20.41
C PRO A 135 -6.74 29.75 19.38
N VAL A 136 -7.22 29.89 18.14
CA VAL A 136 -6.52 30.52 17.02
C VAL A 136 -7.43 31.59 16.42
N ALA A 137 -6.89 32.75 16.05
CA ALA A 137 -7.67 33.79 15.39
C ALA A 137 -8.24 33.29 14.06
N ARG A 138 -9.52 33.59 13.81
CA ARG A 138 -10.16 33.39 12.51
C ARG A 138 -9.97 34.68 11.73
N VAL A 139 -9.16 34.63 10.69
CA VAL A 139 -8.66 35.82 9.99
C VAL A 139 -9.68 36.41 9.00
N SER A 140 -10.67 35.61 8.59
CA SER A 140 -11.71 35.99 7.64
C SER A 140 -13.08 35.42 8.03
N GLY A 141 -14.15 35.96 7.45
CA GLY A 141 -15.46 35.29 7.48
C GLY A 141 -15.40 34.00 6.65
N GLN A 142 -15.79 32.88 7.24
CA GLN A 142 -15.61 31.55 6.65
C GLN A 142 -16.88 30.71 6.76
N LEU A 143 -17.23 30.05 5.67
CA LEU A 143 -18.20 28.95 5.69
C LEU A 143 -17.58 27.77 6.44
N SER A 144 -18.27 27.27 7.45
CA SER A 144 -17.79 26.23 8.36
C SER A 144 -18.83 25.14 8.57
N LEU A 145 -18.35 23.96 8.92
CA LEU A 145 -19.18 22.82 9.28
C LEU A 145 -19.27 22.73 10.81
N LYS A 146 -20.45 22.92 11.38
CA LYS A 146 -20.75 22.69 12.80
C LYS A 146 -20.92 21.18 13.00
N THR A 147 -19.94 20.56 13.64
CA THR A 147 -19.87 19.11 13.90
C THR A 147 -19.85 18.84 15.41
N PRO A 148 -20.54 17.79 15.90
CA PRO A 148 -20.47 17.45 17.32
C PRO A 148 -19.05 16.99 17.69
N LYS A 149 -18.52 17.51 18.80
CA LYS A 149 -17.22 17.06 19.33
C LYS A 149 -17.38 15.69 19.98
N THR A 150 -16.50 14.75 19.63
CA THR A 150 -16.33 13.50 20.35
C THR A 150 -15.37 13.72 21.55
N GLY A 151 -15.89 14.15 22.71
CA GLY A 151 -15.11 14.32 23.96
C GLY A 151 -15.62 15.43 24.91
N GLN A 152 -14.96 15.61 26.07
CA GLN A 152 -15.35 16.64 27.07
C GLN A 152 -14.64 17.98 26.83
N GLY A 153 -15.42 19.05 26.54
CA GLY A 153 -14.98 20.45 26.49
C GLY A 153 -15.25 21.15 25.14
N SER A 154 -16.33 21.94 25.09
CA SER A 154 -17.10 22.41 23.92
C SER A 154 -17.91 21.29 23.25
N LEU A 155 -19.23 21.49 23.06
CA LEU A 155 -20.11 20.52 22.38
C LEU A 155 -19.86 20.42 20.87
N TRP A 156 -19.20 21.42 20.28
CA TRP A 156 -19.12 21.57 18.82
C TRP A 156 -17.71 21.93 18.33
N ASN A 157 -17.41 21.48 17.12
CA ASN A 157 -16.26 21.81 16.29
C ASN A 157 -16.75 22.57 15.04
N TYR A 158 -15.97 23.54 14.58
CA TYR A 158 -16.30 24.39 13.42
C TYR A 158 -15.17 24.42 12.38
N PRO A 159 -14.78 23.29 11.77
CA PRO A 159 -13.81 23.30 10.68
C PRO A 159 -14.34 24.09 9.47
N PRO A 160 -13.52 24.96 8.85
CA PRO A 160 -13.91 25.66 7.63
C PRO A 160 -14.08 24.69 6.45
N VAL A 161 -14.95 25.03 5.52
CA VAL A 161 -15.10 24.31 4.24
C VAL A 161 -14.06 24.84 3.25
N CYS A 162 -13.49 23.96 2.43
CA CYS A 162 -12.49 24.33 1.41
C CYS A 162 -13.06 25.38 0.44
N THR A 163 -12.28 26.42 0.16
CA THR A 163 -12.66 27.48 -0.79
C THR A 163 -12.33 27.18 -2.26
N GLN A 164 -11.76 26.02 -2.56
CA GLN A 164 -11.50 25.62 -3.95
C GLN A 164 -12.84 25.34 -4.63
N LEU A 165 -13.06 25.94 -5.81
CA LEU A 165 -14.32 25.80 -6.56
C LEU A 165 -14.71 24.32 -6.72
N GLY A 166 -15.97 24.01 -6.42
CA GLY A 166 -16.49 22.66 -6.45
C GLY A 166 -16.01 21.74 -5.32
N CYS A 167 -14.99 22.08 -4.54
CA CYS A 167 -14.55 21.27 -3.41
C CYS A 167 -15.39 21.57 -2.16
N ARG A 168 -15.88 20.52 -1.49
CA ARG A 168 -16.64 20.64 -0.23
C ARG A 168 -16.02 19.90 0.95
N ALA A 169 -14.74 19.53 0.81
CA ALA A 169 -13.99 18.91 1.89
C ALA A 169 -13.65 19.93 2.99
N PHE A 170 -13.54 19.47 4.24
CA PHE A 170 -13.11 20.28 5.38
C PHE A 170 -11.86 19.71 6.08
N ASN A 171 -11.36 18.55 5.64
CA ASN A 171 -10.17 17.95 6.25
C ASN A 171 -8.91 18.78 5.93
N GLY A 172 -8.20 19.20 6.98
CA GLY A 172 -6.97 20.00 6.89
C GLY A 172 -7.16 21.48 6.61
N THR A 173 -8.40 21.96 6.51
CA THR A 173 -8.69 23.40 6.43
C THR A 173 -8.40 24.06 7.78
N ARG A 174 -7.99 25.33 7.78
CA ARG A 174 -7.65 26.05 9.01
C ARG A 174 -8.33 27.40 9.09
N VAL A 175 -8.85 27.73 10.27
CA VAL A 175 -9.50 29.03 10.52
C VAL A 175 -8.54 30.21 10.40
N SER A 176 -7.24 29.97 10.57
CA SER A 176 -6.18 30.98 10.42
C SER A 176 -5.85 31.32 8.96
N GLU A 177 -6.46 30.64 7.98
CA GLU A 177 -6.23 30.90 6.56
C GLU A 177 -7.29 31.86 6.02
N GLN A 178 -6.88 32.85 5.22
CA GLN A 178 -7.83 33.79 4.59
C GLN A 178 -8.80 33.04 3.66
N ASN A 179 -8.24 32.12 2.85
CA ASN A 179 -8.94 31.25 1.92
C ASN A 179 -8.62 29.79 2.30
N PRO A 180 -9.36 29.21 3.27
CA PRO A 180 -9.02 27.89 3.79
C PRO A 180 -9.12 26.81 2.73
N THR A 181 -8.06 26.02 2.56
CA THR A 181 -8.02 24.90 1.61
C THR A 181 -7.82 23.56 2.32
N CYS A 182 -8.43 22.50 1.79
CA CYS A 182 -8.27 21.14 2.31
C CYS A 182 -6.89 20.58 1.95
N LEU A 183 -6.53 19.43 2.53
CA LEU A 183 -5.23 18.76 2.29
C LEU A 183 -4.88 18.54 0.81
N ASN A 184 -5.87 18.47 -0.07
CA ASN A 184 -5.66 18.25 -1.50
C ASN A 184 -5.41 19.55 -2.26
N HIS A 185 -5.80 20.69 -1.70
CA HIS A 185 -5.73 22.01 -2.32
C HIS A 185 -4.78 22.95 -1.55
N LYS A 186 -3.86 22.40 -0.75
CA LYS A 186 -2.87 23.16 0.01
C LYS A 186 -1.83 23.85 -0.86
N GLY A 187 -1.67 23.42 -2.11
CA GLY A 187 -0.90 24.15 -3.10
C GLY A 187 -0.75 23.36 -4.40
N PRO A 188 -0.05 23.93 -5.39
CA PRO A 188 0.07 23.35 -6.72
C PRO A 188 1.08 22.21 -6.79
N ASN A 189 1.97 22.09 -5.80
CA ASN A 189 3.02 21.08 -5.80
C ASN A 189 2.53 19.81 -5.09
N THR A 190 3.01 18.66 -5.54
CA THR A 190 2.80 17.37 -4.89
C THR A 190 4.12 16.87 -4.33
N GLY A 191 4.11 16.43 -3.07
CA GLY A 191 5.23 15.81 -2.39
C GLY A 191 4.85 14.42 -1.89
N PHE A 192 5.88 13.59 -1.67
CA PHE A 192 5.74 12.27 -1.11
C PHE A 192 6.61 12.14 0.13
N ALA A 193 6.13 11.46 1.17
CA ALA A 193 6.90 11.20 2.37
C ALA A 193 6.88 9.71 2.69
N VAL A 194 8.04 9.17 3.06
CA VAL A 194 8.18 7.83 3.63
C VAL A 194 8.54 7.98 5.10
N ILE A 195 7.77 7.35 5.97
CA ILE A 195 7.82 7.54 7.43
C ILE A 195 7.94 6.18 8.12
N GLU A 196 8.91 6.04 9.01
CA GLU A 196 9.14 4.89 9.91
C GLU A 196 8.61 5.25 11.31
N PHE A 197 7.68 4.45 11.81
CA PHE A 197 7.22 4.52 13.19
C PHE A 197 7.75 3.34 13.99
N GLY A 198 8.23 3.62 15.21
CA GLY A 198 8.76 2.61 16.13
C GLY A 198 7.96 2.57 17.43
N THR A 199 7.74 1.35 17.94
CA THR A 199 7.32 1.12 19.33
C THR A 199 8.49 0.58 20.13
N PHE A 200 8.56 0.98 21.40
CA PHE A 200 9.65 0.65 22.30
C PHE A 200 9.09 0.15 23.62
N ASP A 201 9.74 -0.85 24.21
CA ASP A 201 9.44 -1.31 25.55
C ASP A 201 9.97 -0.33 26.62
N ARG A 202 9.79 -0.69 27.90
CA ARG A 202 10.26 0.12 29.03
C ARG A 202 11.78 0.27 29.10
N ASN A 203 12.52 -0.62 28.44
CA ASN A 203 13.99 -0.61 28.39
C ASN A 203 14.51 0.14 27.16
N GLY A 204 13.63 0.69 26.32
CA GLY A 204 14.00 1.35 25.06
C GLY A 204 14.33 0.36 23.93
N GLN A 205 14.07 -0.94 24.11
CA GLN A 205 14.22 -1.92 23.04
C GLN A 205 13.04 -1.79 22.08
N ARG A 206 13.33 -1.79 20.77
CA ARG A 206 12.31 -1.71 19.73
C ARG A 206 11.48 -3.00 19.72
N THR A 207 10.18 -2.89 19.94
CA THR A 207 9.23 -4.02 19.96
C THR A 207 8.37 -4.12 18.71
N GLY A 208 8.28 -3.05 17.92
CA GLY A 208 7.52 -3.08 16.69
C GLY A 208 7.78 -1.90 15.76
N MET A 209 7.42 -2.08 14.50
CA MET A 209 7.61 -1.10 13.42
C MET A 209 6.39 -0.94 12.53
N ASP A 210 6.28 0.22 11.88
CA ASP A 210 5.31 0.53 10.83
C ASP A 210 5.96 1.43 9.79
N HIS A 211 5.73 1.17 8.50
CA HIS A 211 6.18 2.06 7.43
C HIS A 211 5.00 2.60 6.65
N ARG A 212 5.01 3.91 6.43
CA ARG A 212 3.96 4.61 5.69
C ARG A 212 4.56 5.37 4.53
N ILE A 213 3.84 5.37 3.41
CA ILE A 213 4.04 6.31 2.32
C ILE A 213 2.83 7.23 2.23
N LEU A 214 3.07 8.53 2.13
CA LEU A 214 2.05 9.56 2.10
C LEU A 214 2.29 10.47 0.91
N SER A 215 1.23 10.78 0.18
CA SER A 215 1.22 11.87 -0.81
C SER A 215 0.53 13.09 -0.19
N PHE A 216 1.06 14.29 -0.42
CA PHE A 216 0.49 15.54 0.09
C PHE A 216 0.70 16.69 -0.90
N THR A 217 -0.20 17.67 -0.91
CA THR A 217 0.01 18.90 -1.69
C THR A 217 0.54 20.03 -0.83
N TYR A 218 1.35 20.91 -1.43
CA TYR A 218 1.95 22.01 -0.70
C TYR A 218 2.16 23.27 -1.55
N ALA A 219 2.12 24.42 -0.86
CA ALA A 219 2.49 25.71 -1.43
C ALA A 219 3.98 25.98 -1.23
N ASN A 220 4.54 26.87 -2.04
CA ASN A 220 5.96 27.22 -1.98
C ASN A 220 6.36 27.70 -0.59
N GLY A 221 7.40 27.11 -0.02
CA GLY A 221 7.88 27.43 1.34
C GLY A 221 7.10 26.78 2.49
N GLN A 222 6.02 26.02 2.22
CA GLN A 222 5.15 25.42 3.25
C GLN A 222 5.16 23.88 3.25
N MET A 223 6.14 23.25 2.61
CA MET A 223 6.20 21.79 2.46
C MET A 223 6.14 21.03 3.79
N GLU A 224 6.97 21.41 4.76
CA GLU A 224 7.03 20.75 6.08
C GLU A 224 5.75 20.94 6.91
N GLU A 225 5.19 22.15 6.88
CA GLU A 225 3.95 22.47 7.58
C GLU A 225 2.77 21.66 7.02
N HIS A 226 2.66 21.58 5.70
CA HIS A 226 1.59 20.85 5.02
C HIS A 226 1.77 19.34 5.12
N LEU A 227 3.00 18.83 5.15
CA LEU A 227 3.26 17.44 5.48
C LEU A 227 2.85 17.11 6.92
N THR A 228 3.23 17.95 7.89
CA THR A 228 2.84 17.77 9.30
C THR A 228 1.33 17.71 9.45
N LEU A 229 0.60 18.57 8.71
CA LEU A 229 -0.85 18.46 8.61
C LEU A 229 -1.29 17.13 8.03
N ALA A 230 -0.76 16.72 6.88
CA ALA A 230 -1.19 15.48 6.23
C ALA A 230 -0.98 14.25 7.15
N ILE A 231 0.09 14.22 7.94
CA ILE A 231 0.35 13.17 8.95
C ILE A 231 -0.72 13.15 10.06
N GLN A 232 -1.34 14.27 10.42
CA GLN A 232 -2.40 14.27 11.45
C GLN A 232 -3.68 13.59 10.97
N TYR A 233 -3.87 13.46 9.66
CA TYR A 233 -5.07 12.90 9.04
C TYR A 233 -4.87 11.47 8.52
N ILE A 234 -3.68 10.88 8.64
CA ILE A 234 -3.52 9.44 8.42
C ILE A 234 -4.09 8.67 9.61
N ARG A 235 -4.55 7.43 9.35
CA ARG A 235 -4.95 6.52 10.43
C ARG A 235 -3.81 6.44 11.45
N ARG A 236 -4.11 6.73 12.72
CA ARG A 236 -3.12 6.85 13.79
C ARG A 236 -2.14 5.66 13.73
N PRO A 237 -0.86 5.90 13.39
CA PRO A 237 0.12 4.83 13.31
C PRO A 237 0.43 4.30 14.70
N VAL A 238 0.94 3.07 14.75
CA VAL A 238 1.35 2.43 16.00
C VAL A 238 2.79 2.83 16.30
N GLY A 239 3.01 3.56 17.39
CA GLY A 239 4.33 4.04 17.80
C GLY A 239 4.59 5.52 17.50
N GLN A 240 5.85 5.93 17.69
CA GLN A 240 6.33 7.29 17.44
C GLN A 240 7.14 7.36 16.15
N GLU A 241 7.12 8.51 15.47
CA GLU A 241 7.96 8.74 14.29
C GLU A 241 9.44 8.64 14.69
N THR A 242 10.20 7.83 13.96
CA THR A 242 11.64 7.59 14.20
C THR A 242 12.50 8.00 13.01
N ARG A 243 11.94 7.98 11.80
CA ARG A 243 12.63 8.41 10.58
C ARG A 243 11.61 8.91 9.56
N ARG A 244 11.99 9.94 8.81
CA ARG A 244 11.19 10.49 7.72
C ARG A 244 12.07 10.98 6.58
N ILE A 245 11.67 10.72 5.34
CA ILE A 245 12.29 11.28 4.14
C ILE A 245 11.20 11.81 3.21
N ILE A 246 11.44 12.98 2.62
CA ILE A 246 10.53 13.67 1.70
C ILE A 246 11.11 13.60 0.29
N PHE A 247 10.24 13.35 -0.69
CA PHE A 247 10.54 13.20 -2.10
C PHE A 247 9.66 14.11 -2.94
N SER A 248 10.21 14.63 -4.03
CA SER A 248 9.45 15.30 -5.09
C SER A 248 8.85 14.33 -6.10
N ASN A 249 9.37 13.09 -6.15
CA ASN A 249 8.95 12.04 -7.08
C ASN A 249 8.36 10.84 -6.32
N ARG A 250 7.25 10.32 -6.82
CA ARG A 250 6.57 9.14 -6.29
C ARG A 250 7.45 7.89 -6.34
N GLU A 251 8.17 7.69 -7.45
CA GLU A 251 8.95 6.47 -7.67
C GLU A 251 10.06 6.31 -6.62
N ASP A 252 10.74 7.40 -6.26
CA ASP A 252 11.82 7.37 -5.27
C ASP A 252 11.30 7.10 -3.85
N ALA A 253 10.10 7.59 -3.53
CA ALA A 253 9.40 7.27 -2.30
C ALA A 253 8.99 5.78 -2.26
N GLU A 254 8.48 5.22 -3.35
CA GLU A 254 8.12 3.80 -3.42
C GLU A 254 9.34 2.87 -3.30
N LYS A 255 10.46 3.22 -3.96
CA LYS A 255 11.73 2.50 -3.82
C LYS A 255 12.22 2.52 -2.37
N THR A 256 12.20 3.68 -1.73
CA THR A 256 12.62 3.83 -0.34
C THR A 256 11.74 3.02 0.60
N LEU A 257 10.41 3.06 0.42
CA LEU A 257 9.49 2.24 1.19
C LEU A 257 9.81 0.76 1.03
N ALA A 258 9.97 0.26 -0.20
CA ALA A 258 10.27 -1.15 -0.44
C ALA A 258 11.57 -1.60 0.23
N VAL A 259 12.62 -0.75 0.18
CA VAL A 259 13.90 -1.02 0.85
C VAL A 259 13.72 -1.12 2.37
N TRP A 260 13.01 -0.17 2.99
CA TRP A 260 12.76 -0.19 4.44
C TRP A 260 11.93 -1.42 4.86
N GLN A 261 10.83 -1.70 4.15
CA GLN A 261 9.99 -2.87 4.42
C GLN A 261 10.75 -4.18 4.25
N THR A 262 11.60 -4.28 3.21
CA THR A 262 12.47 -5.45 2.99
C THR A 262 13.48 -5.61 4.13
N ALA A 263 14.12 -4.53 4.59
CA ALA A 263 15.05 -4.60 5.72
C ALA A 263 14.35 -5.05 7.01
N VAL A 264 13.11 -4.62 7.23
CA VAL A 264 12.30 -5.04 8.38
C VAL A 264 11.88 -6.50 8.30
N LEU A 265 11.55 -7.02 7.11
CA LEU A 265 11.34 -8.46 6.93
C LEU A 265 12.52 -9.27 7.46
N PHE A 266 13.75 -8.88 7.15
CA PHE A 266 14.94 -9.59 7.67
C PHE A 266 15.17 -9.38 9.17
N GLN A 267 14.74 -8.24 9.75
CA GLN A 267 14.71 -8.08 11.20
C GLN A 267 13.72 -9.04 11.86
N ILE A 268 12.49 -9.16 11.34
CA ILE A 268 11.47 -10.11 11.83
C ILE A 268 11.97 -11.55 11.72
N LEU A 269 12.58 -11.92 10.59
CA LEU A 269 13.13 -13.27 10.40
C LEU A 269 14.28 -13.57 11.36
N ARG A 270 15.01 -12.55 11.83
CA ARG A 270 16.10 -12.70 12.81
C ARG A 270 15.59 -12.71 14.24
N ASP A 271 14.61 -11.88 14.54
CA ASP A 271 13.94 -11.70 15.82
C ASP A 271 12.40 -11.73 15.61
N PRO A 272 11.76 -12.90 15.76
CA PRO A 272 10.33 -13.05 15.51
C PRO A 272 9.46 -12.40 16.59
N THR A 273 10.04 -11.82 17.64
CA THR A 273 9.30 -11.06 18.66
C THR A 273 9.00 -9.63 18.22
N LEU A 274 9.68 -9.15 17.17
CA LEU A 274 9.46 -7.84 16.59
C LEU A 274 8.14 -7.81 15.81
N GLU A 275 7.20 -6.97 16.23
CA GLU A 275 5.92 -6.80 15.56
C GLU A 275 6.03 -5.88 14.34
N TYR A 276 5.30 -6.19 13.27
CA TYR A 276 5.20 -5.30 12.11
C TYR A 276 3.74 -4.97 11.80
N ASN A 277 3.41 -3.69 11.88
CA ASN A 277 2.04 -3.20 11.90
C ASN A 277 1.46 -2.85 10.52
N SER A 278 2.30 -2.83 9.48
CA SER A 278 1.81 -2.69 8.11
C SER A 278 1.30 -4.05 7.60
N THR A 279 0.25 -4.03 6.79
CA THR A 279 -0.38 -5.24 6.24
C THR A 279 0.51 -5.98 5.25
N SER A 280 1.27 -5.23 4.46
CA SER A 280 2.14 -5.78 3.42
C SER A 280 3.60 -5.36 3.58
N ILE A 281 4.47 -6.17 2.98
CA ILE A 281 5.91 -5.94 2.85
C ILE A 281 6.20 -5.93 1.34
N SER A 282 6.57 -4.77 0.83
CA SER A 282 7.08 -4.63 -0.53
C SER A 282 8.52 -5.16 -0.59
N LEU A 283 8.79 -6.00 -1.59
CA LEU A 283 10.11 -6.58 -1.82
C LEU A 283 10.89 -5.70 -2.79
N ALA A 284 12.07 -5.26 -2.38
CA ALA A 284 12.93 -4.34 -3.11
C ALA A 284 13.67 -5.06 -4.26
N ILE A 285 12.96 -5.32 -5.36
CA ILE A 285 13.53 -5.89 -6.59
C ILE A 285 14.26 -4.80 -7.38
N GLY A 286 15.47 -5.10 -7.85
CA GLY A 286 16.33 -4.17 -8.59
C GLY A 286 17.00 -3.09 -7.73
N LEU A 287 17.00 -3.28 -6.42
CA LEU A 287 17.52 -2.32 -5.43
C LEU A 287 18.53 -3.02 -4.51
N GLU A 288 19.33 -3.95 -5.05
CA GLU A 288 20.23 -4.81 -4.27
C GLU A 288 21.23 -4.01 -3.43
N ARG A 289 21.73 -2.89 -3.97
CA ARG A 289 22.67 -2.00 -3.29
C ARG A 289 22.00 -1.29 -2.11
N GLU A 290 20.83 -0.73 -2.33
CA GLU A 290 20.06 0.02 -1.35
C GLU A 290 19.60 -0.90 -0.21
N VAL A 291 19.19 -2.14 -0.52
CA VAL A 291 18.88 -3.18 0.48
C VAL A 291 20.12 -3.52 1.30
N LYS A 292 21.27 -3.70 0.67
CA LYS A 292 22.53 -4.02 1.36
C LYS A 292 22.96 -2.90 2.31
N GLU A 293 22.79 -1.65 1.92
CA GLU A 293 23.08 -0.47 2.73
C GLU A 293 22.09 -0.34 3.90
N GLU A 294 20.79 -0.50 3.65
CA GLU A 294 19.76 -0.40 4.69
C GLU A 294 19.85 -1.55 5.70
N LEU A 295 20.17 -2.78 5.27
CA LEU A 295 20.43 -3.90 6.18
C LEU A 295 21.58 -3.59 7.13
N ARG A 296 22.69 -3.05 6.61
CA ARG A 296 23.83 -2.64 7.44
C ARG A 296 23.45 -1.55 8.44
N ARG A 297 22.66 -0.56 8.01
CA ARG A 297 22.14 0.50 8.89
C ARG A 297 21.35 -0.07 10.06
N VAL A 298 20.49 -1.07 9.82
CA VAL A 298 19.71 -1.75 10.89
C VAL A 298 20.50 -2.84 11.62
N GLY A 299 21.82 -2.90 11.44
CA GLY A 299 22.70 -3.82 12.16
C GLY A 299 22.61 -5.27 11.67
N LEU A 300 22.20 -5.51 10.43
CA LEU A 300 22.09 -6.84 9.82
C LEU A 300 23.00 -7.01 8.60
N GLU A 301 23.33 -8.26 8.31
CA GLU A 301 24.00 -8.66 7.08
C GLU A 301 23.51 -10.05 6.66
N LEU A 302 23.18 -10.22 5.38
CA LEU A 302 22.89 -11.53 4.79
C LEU A 302 24.18 -12.14 4.26
N ARG A 303 24.49 -13.38 4.65
CA ARG A 303 25.66 -14.08 4.14
C ARG A 303 25.36 -15.50 3.67
N LEU A 304 25.86 -15.85 2.49
CA LEU A 304 25.94 -17.24 2.03
C LEU A 304 27.10 -17.92 2.75
N ILE A 305 26.79 -18.89 3.61
CA ILE A 305 27.80 -19.56 4.46
C ILE A 305 28.09 -21.00 4.04
N MET A 306 27.22 -21.59 3.24
CA MET A 306 27.34 -22.98 2.82
C MET A 306 26.62 -23.19 1.50
N MET A 307 27.18 -24.04 0.65
CA MET A 307 26.50 -24.60 -0.51
C MET A 307 26.53 -26.12 -0.47
N LEU A 308 25.51 -26.76 -1.02
CA LEU A 308 25.52 -28.21 -1.24
C LEU A 308 26.54 -28.55 -2.33
N ALA A 309 27.29 -29.64 -2.14
CA ALA A 309 28.31 -30.07 -3.09
C ALA A 309 27.70 -30.49 -4.44
N ASN A 310 26.47 -31.01 -4.44
CA ASN A 310 25.73 -31.39 -5.64
C ASN A 310 24.22 -31.36 -5.38
N ARG A 311 23.42 -31.41 -6.45
CA ARG A 311 21.95 -31.38 -6.40
C ARG A 311 21.34 -32.55 -5.62
N GLY A 312 21.96 -33.74 -5.69
CA GLY A 312 21.48 -34.93 -5.02
C GLY A 312 21.43 -34.80 -3.50
N GLU A 313 22.27 -33.94 -2.90
CA GLU A 313 22.20 -33.61 -1.48
C GLU A 313 20.90 -32.88 -1.12
N GLY A 314 20.37 -32.06 -2.03
CA GLY A 314 19.10 -31.34 -1.83
C GLY A 314 17.89 -32.28 -1.80
N GLU A 315 17.98 -33.43 -2.49
CA GLU A 315 16.92 -34.44 -2.48
C GLU A 315 16.78 -35.13 -1.12
N LYS A 316 17.84 -35.15 -0.29
CA LYS A 316 17.80 -35.67 1.08
C LYS A 316 17.09 -34.73 2.06
N ILE A 317 16.83 -33.49 1.65
CA ILE A 317 16.20 -32.47 2.47
C ILE A 317 14.68 -32.55 2.23
N GLU A 318 13.91 -32.56 3.32
CA GLU A 318 12.46 -32.52 3.26
C GLU A 318 11.97 -31.16 2.71
N PHE A 319 10.94 -31.18 1.87
CA PHE A 319 10.36 -29.94 1.34
C PHE A 319 9.51 -29.24 2.42
N PRO A 320 9.72 -27.94 2.70
CA PRO A 320 9.22 -27.34 3.93
C PRO A 320 7.77 -26.87 3.89
N PHE A 321 7.14 -26.72 2.72
CA PHE A 321 5.82 -26.07 2.63
C PHE A 321 4.62 -27.03 2.58
N GLY A 322 4.87 -28.32 2.40
CA GLY A 322 3.83 -29.33 2.17
C GLY A 322 4.38 -30.51 1.38
N ARG A 323 3.50 -31.25 0.70
CA ARG A 323 3.93 -32.38 -0.14
C ARG A 323 4.51 -31.85 -1.44
N ARG A 324 5.79 -32.09 -1.70
CA ARG A 324 6.44 -31.76 -2.98
C ARG A 324 5.70 -32.45 -4.13
N ALA A 325 5.51 -31.72 -5.22
CA ALA A 325 5.00 -32.27 -6.47
C ALA A 325 6.01 -33.23 -7.09
N GLU A 326 5.54 -34.40 -7.52
CA GLU A 326 6.31 -35.35 -8.31
C GLU A 326 6.55 -34.80 -9.72
N PRO A 327 7.64 -35.19 -10.41
CA PRO A 327 8.02 -34.63 -11.71
C PRO A 327 6.95 -34.70 -12.82
N ALA A 328 5.98 -35.61 -12.72
CA ALA A 328 4.91 -35.80 -13.70
C ALA A 328 3.57 -35.15 -13.28
N GLU A 329 3.45 -34.66 -12.04
CA GLU A 329 2.22 -34.06 -11.54
C GLU A 329 1.98 -32.67 -12.16
N LYS A 330 0.73 -32.41 -12.53
CA LYS A 330 0.24 -31.09 -12.95
C LYS A 330 -0.40 -30.39 -11.76
N LEU A 331 -0.64 -29.08 -11.89
CA LEU A 331 -1.32 -28.31 -10.82
C LEU A 331 -2.69 -28.88 -10.45
N SER A 332 -3.44 -29.42 -11.43
CA SER A 332 -4.71 -30.09 -11.19
C SER A 332 -4.61 -31.25 -10.22
N ASP A 333 -3.48 -31.96 -10.24
CA ASP A 333 -3.25 -33.19 -9.47
C ASP A 333 -2.89 -32.86 -8.00
N LEU A 334 -2.39 -31.64 -7.77
CA LEU A 334 -2.01 -31.13 -6.45
C LEU A 334 -3.18 -30.51 -5.67
N ILE A 335 -4.32 -30.29 -6.33
CA ILE A 335 -5.47 -29.58 -5.76
C ILE A 335 -6.55 -30.57 -5.36
N THR A 336 -6.92 -30.54 -4.09
CA THR A 336 -7.99 -31.39 -3.53
C THR A 336 -9.07 -30.51 -2.88
N ALA A 337 -10.05 -31.13 -2.23
CA ALA A 337 -11.01 -30.40 -1.39
C ALA A 337 -10.29 -29.61 -0.28
N THR A 338 -9.25 -30.18 0.33
CA THR A 338 -8.52 -29.61 1.47
C THR A 338 -7.25 -28.86 1.09
N ASP A 339 -6.67 -29.15 -0.08
CA ASP A 339 -5.33 -28.69 -0.44
C ASP A 339 -5.33 -27.83 -1.70
N GLY A 340 -4.46 -26.82 -1.73
CA GLY A 340 -4.16 -26.02 -2.91
C GLY A 340 -2.74 -26.29 -3.40
N ALA A 341 -2.42 -25.73 -4.57
CA ALA A 341 -1.11 -25.91 -5.18
C ALA A 341 -0.26 -24.63 -5.05
N LEU A 342 1.01 -24.80 -4.72
CA LEU A 342 2.06 -23.82 -4.98
C LEU A 342 2.70 -24.11 -6.33
N TYR A 343 3.14 -23.06 -7.01
CA TYR A 343 3.82 -23.17 -8.29
C TYR A 343 4.88 -22.08 -8.45
N VAL A 344 5.76 -22.27 -9.42
CA VAL A 344 6.72 -21.27 -9.88
C VAL A 344 6.46 -20.96 -11.35
N ALA A 345 6.20 -19.70 -11.66
CA ALA A 345 6.24 -19.19 -13.02
C ALA A 345 7.66 -18.70 -13.35
N THR A 346 8.28 -19.21 -14.41
CA THR A 346 9.67 -18.90 -14.70
C THR A 346 10.03 -18.98 -16.18
N ASP A 347 11.03 -18.20 -16.55
CA ASP A 347 11.75 -18.25 -17.82
C ASP A 347 13.24 -17.95 -17.55
N PRO A 348 14.10 -17.76 -18.58
CA PRO A 348 15.52 -17.42 -18.34
C PRO A 348 15.77 -16.11 -17.56
N LYS A 349 14.80 -15.19 -17.53
CA LYS A 349 14.92 -13.83 -16.97
C LYS A 349 14.20 -13.66 -15.64
N ILE A 350 13.11 -14.38 -15.39
CA ILE A 350 12.25 -14.22 -14.22
C ILE A 350 11.99 -15.50 -13.44
N ILE A 351 11.69 -15.33 -12.16
CA ILE A 351 11.15 -16.35 -11.28
C ILE A 351 10.06 -15.71 -10.41
N TYR A 352 8.92 -16.37 -10.30
CA TYR A 352 7.75 -15.89 -9.57
C TYR A 352 7.08 -17.05 -8.86
N GLY A 353 6.90 -16.94 -7.55
CA GLY A 353 6.12 -17.88 -6.77
C GLY A 353 4.65 -17.47 -6.76
N GLY A 354 3.76 -18.45 -6.85
CA GLY A 354 2.32 -18.21 -6.71
C GLY A 354 1.60 -19.42 -6.12
N GLN A 355 0.32 -19.22 -5.82
CA GLN A 355 -0.58 -20.30 -5.40
C GLN A 355 -1.87 -20.33 -6.22
N THR A 356 -2.50 -21.51 -6.29
CA THR A 356 -3.83 -21.66 -6.86
C THR A 356 -4.63 -22.72 -6.12
N ILE A 357 -5.94 -22.46 -6.00
CA ILE A 357 -6.96 -23.45 -5.61
C ILE A 357 -7.82 -23.87 -6.80
N ASN A 358 -7.53 -23.35 -7.99
CA ASN A 358 -8.24 -23.64 -9.21
C ASN A 358 -7.46 -24.68 -10.03
N ALA A 359 -8.08 -25.83 -10.27
CA ALA A 359 -7.50 -26.92 -11.07
C ALA A 359 -7.38 -26.58 -12.57
N GLN A 360 -8.06 -25.54 -13.05
CA GLN A 360 -8.02 -25.11 -14.44
C GLN A 360 -6.82 -24.19 -14.70
N THR A 361 -5.70 -24.78 -15.15
CA THR A 361 -4.46 -24.06 -15.45
C THR A 361 -4.58 -23.04 -16.58
N THR A 362 -5.53 -23.22 -17.51
CA THR A 362 -5.80 -22.28 -18.61
C THR A 362 -6.34 -20.92 -18.15
N LYS A 363 -6.85 -20.84 -16.91
CA LYS A 363 -7.30 -19.59 -16.28
C LYS A 363 -6.23 -18.92 -15.43
N LEU A 364 -5.07 -19.55 -15.27
CA LEU A 364 -3.98 -19.01 -14.44
C LEU A 364 -3.20 -17.96 -15.25
N HIS A 365 -3.18 -16.73 -14.74
CA HIS A 365 -2.55 -15.58 -15.41
C HIS A 365 -3.07 -15.38 -16.84
N SER A 366 -4.40 -15.33 -17.00
CA SER A 366 -5.02 -15.11 -18.31
C SER A 366 -4.72 -13.69 -18.82
N GLU A 367 -4.53 -13.52 -20.12
CA GLU A 367 -4.19 -12.21 -20.72
C GLU A 367 -5.26 -11.13 -20.47
N THR A 368 -6.50 -11.53 -20.19
CA THR A 368 -7.59 -10.63 -19.78
C THR A 368 -7.43 -10.08 -18.36
N GLN A 369 -6.52 -10.62 -17.55
CA GLN A 369 -6.23 -10.14 -16.20
C GLN A 369 -5.19 -9.01 -16.26
N GLY A 370 -5.65 -7.82 -16.65
CA GLY A 370 -4.82 -6.63 -16.84
C GLY A 370 -4.10 -6.12 -15.58
N ASP A 371 -4.29 -6.72 -14.41
CA ASP A 371 -3.56 -6.40 -13.16
C ASP A 371 -2.62 -7.53 -12.69
N ASP A 372 -2.66 -8.69 -13.34
CA ASP A 372 -1.84 -9.83 -13.00
C ASP A 372 -0.38 -9.61 -13.46
N THR A 373 0.57 -9.85 -12.56
CA THR A 373 2.00 -9.57 -12.80
C THR A 373 2.58 -10.46 -13.91
N ILE A 374 2.18 -11.74 -13.95
CA ILE A 374 2.66 -12.68 -14.96
C ILE A 374 1.96 -12.47 -16.29
N ALA A 375 0.66 -12.14 -16.29
CA ALA A 375 -0.07 -11.80 -17.51
C ALA A 375 0.55 -10.56 -18.19
N LYS A 376 0.84 -9.49 -17.43
CA LYS A 376 1.56 -8.31 -17.95
C LYS A 376 2.93 -8.68 -18.51
N TYR A 377 3.72 -9.45 -17.76
CA TYR A 377 5.03 -9.86 -18.22
C TYR A 377 4.98 -10.70 -19.51
N ARG A 378 4.00 -11.61 -19.62
CA ARG A 378 3.79 -12.42 -20.82
C ARG A 378 3.46 -11.57 -22.05
N ALA A 379 2.58 -10.60 -21.88
CA ALA A 379 2.15 -9.70 -22.94
C ALA A 379 3.30 -8.80 -23.44
N GLU A 380 4.13 -8.29 -22.53
CA GLU A 380 5.16 -7.30 -22.85
C GLU A 380 6.52 -7.90 -23.21
N PHE A 381 6.91 -9.03 -22.59
CA PHE A 381 8.31 -9.51 -22.63
C PHE A 381 8.48 -10.93 -23.15
N ASN A 382 7.68 -11.89 -22.68
CA ASN A 382 7.83 -13.29 -23.08
C ASN A 382 6.54 -14.11 -22.88
N PRO A 383 5.81 -14.49 -23.95
CA PRO A 383 4.58 -15.26 -23.81
C PRO A 383 4.83 -16.70 -23.28
N ASN A 384 6.05 -17.22 -23.41
CA ASN A 384 6.39 -18.62 -23.12
C ASN A 384 6.85 -18.86 -21.66
N VAL A 385 6.34 -18.08 -20.70
CA VAL A 385 6.63 -18.33 -19.27
C VAL A 385 6.07 -19.68 -18.84
N LYS A 386 6.96 -20.57 -18.41
CA LYS A 386 6.62 -21.92 -17.93
C LYS A 386 6.04 -21.85 -16.52
N ILE A 387 5.02 -22.67 -16.25
CA ILE A 387 4.47 -22.88 -14.91
C ILE A 387 4.92 -24.25 -14.41
N ILE A 388 5.68 -24.26 -13.33
CA ILE A 388 6.24 -25.46 -12.70
C ILE A 388 5.45 -25.75 -11.42
N PRO A 389 4.73 -26.88 -11.33
CA PRO A 389 4.10 -27.31 -10.10
C PRO A 389 5.13 -27.55 -9.00
N LEU A 390 4.90 -26.96 -7.83
CA LEU A 390 5.84 -27.01 -6.72
C LEU A 390 5.38 -27.95 -5.62
N ALA A 391 4.22 -27.71 -5.03
CA ALA A 391 3.75 -28.51 -3.89
C ALA A 391 2.24 -28.47 -3.72
N SER A 392 1.70 -29.53 -3.11
CA SER A 392 0.35 -29.55 -2.55
C SER A 392 0.42 -29.14 -1.07
N VAL A 393 -0.40 -28.17 -0.68
CA VAL A 393 -0.38 -27.52 0.63
C VAL A 393 -1.79 -27.45 1.20
N PRO A 394 -2.01 -27.85 2.47
CA PRO A 394 -3.30 -27.68 3.13
C PRO A 394 -3.75 -26.22 3.09
N LYS A 395 -4.97 -25.95 2.60
CA LYS A 395 -5.50 -24.58 2.43
C LYS A 395 -5.56 -23.85 3.78
N GLY A 396 -6.04 -24.52 4.81
CA GLY A 396 -6.46 -23.87 6.06
C GLY A 396 -7.73 -23.02 5.87
N VAL A 397 -8.20 -22.40 6.95
CA VAL A 397 -9.42 -21.57 6.93
C VAL A 397 -9.23 -20.40 5.96
N ARG A 398 -10.12 -20.24 4.97
CA ARG A 398 -10.04 -19.19 3.92
C ARG A 398 -8.69 -19.16 3.18
N SER A 399 -8.07 -20.33 3.00
CA SER A 399 -6.76 -20.51 2.35
C SER A 399 -5.59 -19.81 3.08
N THR A 400 -5.73 -19.53 4.37
CA THR A 400 -4.70 -18.83 5.17
C THR A 400 -3.36 -19.55 5.20
N ASN A 401 -3.34 -20.88 5.36
CA ASN A 401 -2.09 -21.64 5.38
C ASN A 401 -1.42 -21.67 3.99
N LEU A 402 -2.20 -21.82 2.92
CA LEU A 402 -1.68 -21.75 1.54
C LEU A 402 -1.06 -20.39 1.23
N LYS A 403 -1.75 -19.29 1.57
CA LYS A 403 -1.24 -17.91 1.41
C LYS A 403 -0.01 -17.65 2.25
N ARG A 404 0.03 -18.24 3.46
CA ARG A 404 1.20 -18.21 4.32
C ARG A 404 2.39 -18.88 3.63
N MET A 405 2.24 -20.09 3.12
CA MET A 405 3.34 -20.78 2.41
C MET A 405 3.76 -20.07 1.12
N GLU A 406 2.82 -19.49 0.37
CA GLU A 406 3.12 -18.60 -0.76
C GLU A 406 4.02 -17.42 -0.34
N SER A 407 3.73 -16.80 0.81
CA SER A 407 4.54 -15.71 1.34
C SER A 407 5.98 -16.14 1.67
N HIS A 408 6.17 -17.36 2.19
CA HIS A 408 7.51 -17.92 2.41
C HIS A 408 8.22 -18.23 1.09
N LEU A 409 7.49 -18.73 0.09
CA LEU A 409 8.00 -18.95 -1.26
C LEU A 409 8.48 -17.62 -1.90
N HIS A 410 7.71 -16.53 -1.77
CA HIS A 410 8.12 -15.21 -2.27
C HIS A 410 9.47 -14.80 -1.70
N VAL A 411 9.66 -14.94 -0.38
CA VAL A 411 10.91 -14.57 0.29
C VAL A 411 12.05 -15.50 -0.10
N GLY A 412 11.81 -16.81 -0.20
CA GLY A 412 12.82 -17.78 -0.67
C GLY A 412 13.34 -17.46 -2.07
N LEU A 413 12.43 -17.14 -3.00
CA LEU A 413 12.78 -16.73 -4.37
C LEU A 413 13.48 -15.37 -4.40
N TYR A 414 13.07 -14.44 -3.55
CA TYR A 414 13.74 -13.14 -3.40
C TYR A 414 15.18 -13.29 -2.90
N VAL A 415 15.41 -14.15 -1.90
CA VAL A 415 16.74 -14.47 -1.40
C VAL A 415 17.60 -15.13 -2.49
N ALA A 416 17.03 -16.08 -3.25
CA ALA A 416 17.73 -16.68 -4.38
C ALA A 416 18.14 -15.64 -5.45
N TYR A 417 17.27 -14.66 -5.70
CA TYR A 417 17.55 -13.53 -6.59
C TYR A 417 18.70 -12.65 -6.08
N LEU A 418 18.69 -12.24 -4.80
CA LEU A 418 19.71 -11.37 -4.19
C LEU A 418 21.13 -11.96 -4.27
N PHE A 419 21.25 -13.28 -4.18
CA PHE A 419 22.52 -14.00 -4.24
C PHE A 419 22.87 -14.52 -5.64
N ARG A 420 22.05 -14.18 -6.65
CA ARG A 420 22.15 -14.70 -8.02
C ARG A 420 22.35 -16.22 -8.02
N LEU A 421 21.49 -16.94 -7.32
CA LEU A 421 21.48 -18.40 -7.38
C LEU A 421 21.00 -18.86 -8.77
N ARG A 422 21.43 -20.06 -9.17
CA ARG A 422 21.05 -20.63 -10.47
C ARG A 422 19.63 -21.19 -10.41
N ASN A 423 18.87 -21.04 -11.49
CA ASN A 423 17.52 -21.60 -11.57
C ASN A 423 17.54 -23.10 -11.91
N HIS A 424 17.46 -23.95 -10.90
CA HIS A 424 17.49 -25.41 -11.07
C HIS A 424 16.11 -26.07 -11.20
N LEU A 425 15.04 -25.26 -11.19
CA LEU A 425 13.66 -25.74 -11.24
C LEU A 425 13.28 -26.30 -12.60
N ASP A 426 13.91 -25.84 -13.69
CA ASP A 426 13.79 -26.39 -15.03
C ASP A 426 15.18 -26.63 -15.64
N LYS A 427 15.32 -27.73 -16.39
CA LYS A 427 16.61 -28.13 -16.97
C LYS A 427 17.15 -27.10 -17.97
N GLU A 428 16.27 -26.43 -18.70
CA GLU A 428 16.63 -25.41 -19.69
C GLU A 428 17.19 -24.14 -19.03
N PHE A 429 16.84 -23.89 -17.77
CA PHE A 429 17.20 -22.66 -17.06
C PHE A 429 18.34 -22.85 -16.06
N ASN A 430 18.94 -24.05 -16.00
CA ASN A 430 20.01 -24.41 -15.04
C ASN A 430 21.22 -23.48 -15.00
N LEU A 431 21.45 -22.68 -16.04
CA LEU A 431 22.56 -21.72 -16.13
C LEU A 431 22.13 -20.26 -15.97
N THR A 432 20.85 -20.01 -15.71
CA THR A 432 20.28 -18.66 -15.63
C THR A 432 20.19 -18.18 -14.17
N HIS A 433 20.12 -16.86 -14.01
CA HIS A 433 20.06 -16.17 -12.73
C HIS A 433 18.87 -15.21 -12.74
N PRO A 434 17.64 -15.72 -12.63
CA PRO A 434 16.44 -14.91 -12.84
C PRO A 434 16.31 -13.79 -11.81
N HIS A 435 15.56 -12.75 -12.17
CA HIS A 435 15.03 -11.75 -11.25
C HIS A 435 13.78 -12.29 -10.57
N SER A 436 13.62 -12.00 -9.27
CA SER A 436 12.33 -12.24 -8.62
C SER A 436 11.30 -11.26 -9.16
N LEU A 437 10.10 -11.74 -9.48
CA LEU A 437 8.98 -10.89 -9.91
C LEU A 437 7.94 -10.71 -8.79
N ASN A 438 8.11 -11.35 -7.63
CA ASN A 438 7.24 -11.15 -6.48
C ASN A 438 7.51 -9.79 -5.85
N LYS A 439 6.59 -8.84 -6.04
CA LYS A 439 6.75 -7.44 -5.58
C LYS A 439 6.29 -7.20 -4.14
N GLU A 440 5.47 -8.08 -3.59
CA GLU A 440 4.88 -7.91 -2.27
C GLU A 440 4.63 -9.27 -1.59
N THR A 441 4.63 -9.24 -0.26
CA THR A 441 4.23 -10.35 0.60
C THR A 441 3.44 -9.83 1.82
N THR A 442 2.78 -10.70 2.57
CA THR A 442 1.93 -10.31 3.70
C THR A 442 2.67 -10.43 5.01
N ALA A 443 2.71 -9.35 5.80
CA ALA A 443 3.45 -9.27 7.05
C ALA A 443 3.03 -10.33 8.08
N SER A 444 1.71 -10.53 8.24
CA SER A 444 1.15 -11.45 9.25
C SER A 444 1.40 -12.93 8.98
N HIS A 445 2.03 -13.27 7.86
CA HIS A 445 2.40 -14.65 7.52
C HIS A 445 3.76 -15.07 8.08
N PHE A 446 4.54 -14.15 8.67
CA PHE A 446 5.86 -14.45 9.21
C PHE A 446 5.81 -14.65 10.73
N ASP A 447 6.33 -15.78 11.20
CA ASP A 447 6.42 -16.13 12.62
C ASP A 447 7.79 -16.76 12.96
N ALA A 448 7.91 -17.30 14.18
CA ALA A 448 9.15 -17.89 14.68
C ALA A 448 9.71 -19.04 13.82
N ASN A 449 8.87 -19.74 13.05
CA ASN A 449 9.30 -20.85 12.19
C ASN A 449 9.63 -20.40 10.77
N SER A 450 9.28 -19.16 10.39
CA SER A 450 9.40 -18.68 9.02
C SER A 450 10.82 -18.72 8.47
N ARG A 451 11.81 -18.33 9.28
CA ARG A 451 13.22 -18.37 8.88
C ARG A 451 13.64 -19.77 8.50
N GLU A 452 13.30 -20.76 9.32
CA GLU A 452 13.67 -22.15 9.07
C GLU A 452 12.99 -22.69 7.80
N LEU A 453 11.70 -22.41 7.59
CA LEU A 453 10.98 -22.83 6.39
C LEU A 453 11.59 -22.23 5.12
N ILE A 454 11.88 -20.93 5.12
CA ILE A 454 12.52 -20.24 3.99
C ILE A 454 13.91 -20.81 3.73
N GLN A 455 14.72 -20.98 4.79
CA GLN A 455 16.08 -21.48 4.67
C GLN A 455 16.13 -22.91 4.16
N ARG A 456 15.25 -23.81 4.66
CA ARG A 456 15.12 -25.18 4.15
C ARG A 456 14.72 -25.20 2.67
N PHE A 457 13.83 -24.31 2.24
CA PHE A 457 13.44 -24.20 0.84
C PHE A 457 14.63 -23.77 -0.04
N VAL A 458 15.35 -22.72 0.36
CA VAL A 458 16.52 -22.22 -0.37
C VAL A 458 17.62 -23.28 -0.42
N LEU A 459 17.86 -23.98 0.68
CA LEU A 459 18.85 -25.04 0.74
C LEU A 459 18.47 -26.23 -0.15
N LYS A 460 17.20 -26.65 -0.13
CA LYS A 460 16.71 -27.77 -0.95
C LYS A 460 16.73 -27.47 -2.45
N GLU A 461 16.15 -26.35 -2.87
CA GLU A 461 15.91 -26.07 -4.30
C GLU A 461 17.08 -25.32 -4.97
N PHE A 462 17.87 -24.58 -4.19
CA PHE A 462 19.01 -23.80 -4.72
C PHE A 462 20.37 -24.24 -4.16
N GLY A 463 20.39 -25.18 -3.22
CA GLY A 463 21.63 -25.70 -2.66
C GLY A 463 22.40 -24.70 -1.83
N ALA A 464 21.74 -23.67 -1.27
CA ALA A 464 22.40 -22.56 -0.59
C ALA A 464 21.87 -22.36 0.84
N LEU A 465 22.79 -22.17 1.79
CA LEU A 465 22.47 -21.76 3.16
C LEU A 465 22.84 -20.29 3.35
N ILE A 466 21.84 -19.44 3.46
CA ILE A 466 22.00 -18.00 3.68
C ILE A 466 21.53 -17.68 5.08
N GLU A 467 22.40 -17.00 5.83
CA GLU A 467 22.18 -16.65 7.24
C GLU A 467 22.06 -15.15 7.43
N ILE A 468 21.28 -14.76 8.44
CA ILE A 468 21.12 -13.36 8.88
C ILE A 468 22.03 -13.14 10.09
N PHE A 469 23.15 -12.45 9.89
CA PHE A 469 24.12 -12.13 10.93
C PHE A 469 23.91 -10.71 11.49
N PRO A 470 24.25 -10.48 12.77
CA PRO A 470 24.45 -9.12 13.24
C PRO A 470 25.64 -8.49 12.49
N CYS A 471 25.49 -7.24 12.07
CA CYS A 471 26.55 -6.42 11.48
C CYS A 471 27.20 -5.58 12.59
N PRO A 472 28.43 -5.89 13.04
CA PRO A 472 29.06 -5.21 14.18
C PRO A 472 29.41 -3.74 13.92
N HIS A 473 29.55 -3.36 12.65
CA HIS A 473 30.17 -2.08 12.24
C HIS A 473 29.22 -0.87 12.29
N PHE A 474 27.95 -1.04 12.69
CA PHE A 474 26.94 0.04 12.64
C PHE A 474 26.15 0.22 13.96
N GLN A 475 26.70 -0.21 15.10
CA GLN A 475 26.07 0.03 16.41
C GLN A 475 26.06 1.51 16.88
N PHE A 476 26.51 2.47 16.07
CA PHE A 476 26.62 3.87 16.49
C PHE A 476 26.31 4.86 15.36
N ILE A 477 25.03 5.02 15.00
CA ILE A 477 24.48 6.33 14.61
C ILE A 477 23.01 6.33 15.07
N ILE A 478 22.78 6.77 16.31
CA ILE A 478 21.47 7.23 16.80
C ILE A 478 21.52 8.76 16.77
#